data_AF-A0A2P6S7B8-F1
#
_entry.id   AF-A0A2P6S7B8-F1
#
_cell.length_a   1.000
_cell.length_b   1.000
_cell.length_c   1.000
_cell.angle_alpha   90.00
_cell.angle_beta   90.00
_cell.angle_gamma   90.00
#
_symmetry.space_group_name_H-M   'P 1'
#
loop_
_entity.id
_entity.type
_entity.pdbx_description
1 polymer ?
#
loop_
_entity_poly.entity_id
_entity_poly.type
_entity_poly.pdbx_seq_one_letter_code
_entity_poly.pdbx_strand_id
1 'polypeptide(L)'
;MKKDGVTIQDAPKKNSIEVTEEHLQQLRYDPNSVWGYVEIHIEQGPVLEWVGFPLGVVKGIAGQTRLKASKVTMRGSQGHAGPVPMSMRHDLMAAAAEAIVLLESLCKHPQDFLSFDGQCKSYSLESLSTYSFVPLVRYRLGQVQVMLFQDR
;
A
#
# COMPACT_ATOMS: atom_id res chain seq x y z
N MET A 1 -16.78 -6.87 3.37
CA MET A 1 -17.23 -8.26 3.58
C MET A 1 -16.03 -9.10 3.98
N LYS A 2 -16.12 -9.85 5.08
CA LYS A 2 -15.22 -10.99 5.31
C LYS A 2 -15.48 -12.07 4.24
N LYS A 3 -14.57 -13.04 4.09
CA LYS A 3 -14.70 -14.15 3.10
C LYS A 3 -16.05 -14.90 3.20
N ASP A 4 -16.70 -14.87 4.35
CA ASP A 4 -17.96 -15.58 4.62
C ASP A 4 -19.23 -14.73 4.36
N GLY A 5 -19.10 -13.58 3.69
CA GLY A 5 -20.23 -12.70 3.37
C GLY A 5 -20.81 -11.92 4.55
N VAL A 6 -20.32 -12.14 5.77
CA VAL A 6 -20.72 -11.43 6.98
C VAL A 6 -20.30 -9.96 6.91
N THR A 7 -21.22 -9.06 7.22
CA THR A 7 -20.96 -7.62 7.31
C THR A 7 -20.14 -7.30 8.58
N ILE A 8 -19.51 -6.12 8.64
CA ILE A 8 -18.78 -5.71 9.85
C ILE A 8 -19.74 -5.56 11.05
N GLN A 9 -20.99 -5.16 10.81
CA GLN A 9 -22.03 -5.02 11.84
C GLN A 9 -22.53 -6.36 12.39
N ASP A 10 -22.56 -7.40 11.56
CA ASP A 10 -23.03 -8.73 11.97
C ASP A 10 -21.96 -9.60 12.62
N ALA A 11 -20.67 -9.24 12.45
CA ALA A 11 -19.57 -10.01 13.00
C ALA A 11 -19.52 -10.04 14.54
N PRO A 12 -19.72 -8.91 15.27
CA PRO A 12 -19.77 -8.89 16.74
C PRO A 12 -20.97 -9.65 17.33
N LYS A 13 -22.11 -9.62 16.64
CA LYS A 13 -23.34 -10.31 17.06
C LYS A 13 -23.16 -11.82 17.21
N LYS A 14 -22.26 -12.41 16.40
CA LYS A 14 -21.91 -13.84 16.50
C LYS A 14 -21.19 -14.20 17.80
N ASN A 15 -20.58 -13.22 18.47
CA ASN A 15 -19.89 -13.38 19.74
C ASN A 15 -20.68 -12.76 20.90
N SER A 16 -21.99 -12.55 20.73
CA SER A 16 -22.87 -11.92 21.74
C SER A 16 -22.44 -10.50 22.15
N ILE A 17 -21.71 -9.80 21.29
CA ILE A 17 -21.36 -8.39 21.49
C ILE A 17 -22.35 -7.56 20.68
N GLU A 18 -23.24 -6.86 21.39
CA GLU A 18 -24.23 -5.99 20.78
C GLU A 18 -23.62 -4.59 20.56
N VAL A 19 -23.22 -4.34 19.31
CA VAL A 19 -22.68 -3.04 18.91
C VAL A 19 -23.82 -2.14 18.47
N THR A 20 -24.35 -1.35 19.40
CA THR A 20 -25.28 -0.25 19.10
C THR A 20 -24.53 1.07 19.02
N GLU A 21 -25.15 2.08 18.41
CA GLU A 21 -24.57 3.42 18.30
C GLU A 21 -24.33 4.02 19.71
N GLU A 22 -25.22 3.75 20.67
CA GLU A 22 -25.06 4.21 22.05
C GLU A 22 -23.85 3.57 22.73
N HIS A 23 -23.63 2.26 22.55
CA HIS A 23 -22.46 1.56 23.12
C HIS A 23 -21.15 2.08 22.53
N LEU A 24 -21.11 2.40 21.24
CA LEU A 24 -19.92 2.97 20.59
C LEU A 24 -19.59 4.37 21.11
N GLN A 25 -20.61 5.20 21.34
CA GLN A 25 -20.40 6.54 21.88
C GLN A 25 -19.87 6.50 23.32
N GLN A 26 -20.25 5.51 24.11
CA GLN A 26 -19.74 5.31 25.48
C GLN A 26 -18.28 4.82 25.52
N LEU A 27 -17.79 4.17 24.46
CA LEU A 27 -16.38 3.75 24.35
C LEU A 27 -15.43 4.91 24.03
N ARG A 28 -15.96 6.07 23.63
CA ARG A 28 -15.15 7.25 23.36
C ARG A 28 -14.61 7.79 24.68
N TYR A 29 -13.29 7.76 24.85
CA TYR A 29 -12.64 8.39 25.99
C TYR A 29 -12.72 9.92 25.89
N ASP A 30 -12.77 10.59 27.03
CA ASP A 30 -12.61 12.05 27.12
C ASP A 30 -11.16 12.43 26.83
N PRO A 31 -10.86 13.26 25.82
CA PRO A 31 -9.48 13.69 25.54
C PRO A 31 -8.77 14.33 26.74
N ASN A 32 -9.50 14.93 27.68
CA ASN A 32 -8.90 15.55 28.87
C ASN A 32 -8.57 14.54 29.98
N SER A 33 -9.09 13.31 29.91
CA SER A 33 -8.83 12.27 30.91
C SER A 33 -7.54 11.49 30.65
N VAL A 34 -6.91 11.69 29.48
CA VAL A 34 -5.72 10.96 29.04
C VAL A 34 -4.58 11.92 28.71
N TRP A 35 -3.48 11.84 29.46
CA TRP A 35 -2.30 12.67 29.22
C TRP A 35 -1.44 12.16 28.04
N GLY A 36 -1.46 10.85 27.77
CA GLY A 36 -0.71 10.26 26.66
C GLY A 36 -1.02 8.78 26.44
N TYR A 37 -0.59 8.24 25.30
CA TYR A 37 -0.78 6.85 24.90
C TYR A 37 0.57 6.22 24.57
N VAL A 38 0.83 5.03 25.12
CA VAL A 38 2.03 4.23 24.83
C VAL A 38 1.57 2.86 24.38
N GLU A 39 1.99 2.47 23.18
CA GLU A 39 1.73 1.15 22.62
C GLU A 39 3.05 0.40 22.48
N ILE A 40 3.10 -0.81 23.05
CA ILE A 40 4.23 -1.72 22.88
C ILE A 40 3.81 -2.74 21.83
N HIS A 41 4.61 -2.84 20.78
CA HIS A 41 4.36 -3.77 19.70
C HIS A 41 5.67 -4.42 19.26
N ILE A 42 5.59 -5.65 18.75
CA ILE A 42 6.73 -6.28 18.06
C ILE A 42 7.00 -5.54 16.74
N GLU A 43 8.25 -5.55 16.26
CA GLU A 43 8.62 -4.80 15.04
C GLU A 43 7.86 -5.27 13.78
N GLN A 44 7.52 -6.57 13.70
CA GLN A 44 6.95 -7.22 12.50
C GLN A 44 7.84 -7.15 11.25
N GLY A 45 9.08 -6.68 11.38
CA GLY A 45 10.11 -6.62 10.35
C GLY A 45 11.43 -7.23 10.82
N PRO A 46 12.43 -7.31 9.93
CA PRO A 46 13.73 -7.91 10.25
C PRO A 46 14.76 -6.91 10.78
N VAL A 47 14.42 -5.63 10.96
CA VAL A 47 15.39 -4.55 11.14
C VAL A 47 16.11 -4.67 12.48
N LEU A 48 15.40 -4.78 13.60
CA LEU A 48 15.98 -4.88 14.95
C LEU A 48 16.85 -6.12 15.11
N GLU A 49 16.42 -7.24 14.53
CA GLU A 49 17.22 -8.47 14.49
C GLU A 49 18.52 -8.25 13.69
N TRP A 50 18.42 -7.63 12.51
CA TRP A 50 19.57 -7.41 11.64
C TRP A 50 20.60 -6.44 12.24
N VAL A 51 20.16 -5.40 12.94
CA VAL A 51 21.05 -4.44 13.63
C VAL A 51 21.49 -4.93 15.02
N GLY A 52 20.94 -6.04 15.50
CA GLY A 52 21.28 -6.62 16.81
C GLY A 52 20.80 -5.81 18.01
N PHE A 53 19.78 -4.96 17.86
CA PHE A 53 19.23 -4.16 18.95
C PHE A 53 18.00 -4.83 19.57
N PRO A 54 17.91 -4.89 20.92
CA PRO A 54 16.77 -5.51 21.59
C PRO A 54 15.52 -4.61 21.65
N LEU A 55 15.66 -3.31 21.35
CA LEU A 55 14.57 -2.33 21.44
C LEU A 55 14.77 -1.19 20.42
N GLY A 56 13.70 -0.80 19.74
CA GLY A 56 13.64 0.37 18.87
C GLY A 56 12.63 1.40 19.37
N VAL A 57 13.01 2.68 19.36
CA VAL A 57 12.06 3.79 19.61
C VAL A 57 11.51 4.25 18.27
N VAL A 58 10.21 4.02 18.05
CA VAL A 58 9.50 4.41 16.82
C VAL A 58 9.29 5.93 16.84
N LYS A 59 9.81 6.63 15.82
CA LYS A 59 9.63 8.09 15.65
C LYS A 59 8.35 8.47 14.91
N GLY A 60 7.80 7.54 14.13
CA GLY A 60 6.61 7.74 13.30
C GLY A 60 6.10 6.42 12.76
N ILE A 61 4.82 6.40 12.37
CA ILE A 61 4.16 5.24 11.79
C ILE A 61 3.98 5.52 10.30
N ALA A 62 4.37 4.57 9.44
CA ALA A 62 4.10 4.65 8.01
C ALA A 62 2.59 4.54 7.73
N GLY A 63 2.11 5.37 6.82
CA GLY A 63 0.71 5.72 6.62
C GLY A 63 0.09 5.05 5.40
N GLN A 64 -0.44 3.85 5.55
CA GLN A 64 -0.98 3.06 4.43
C GLN A 64 -2.08 3.79 3.63
N THR A 65 -1.75 4.23 2.42
CA THR A 65 -2.67 4.74 1.42
C THR A 65 -2.93 3.67 0.35
N ARG A 66 -4.14 3.12 0.41
CA ARG A 66 -4.67 2.26 -0.66
C ARG A 66 -5.33 3.13 -1.70
N LEU A 67 -4.63 3.40 -2.79
CA LEU A 67 -5.21 4.16 -3.89
C LEU A 67 -6.23 3.30 -4.63
N LYS A 68 -7.49 3.30 -4.15
CA LYS A 68 -8.63 2.66 -4.86
C LYS A 68 -8.86 3.25 -6.25
N ALA A 69 -8.40 4.49 -6.49
CA ALA A 69 -8.38 5.14 -7.80
C ALA A 69 -7.21 4.67 -8.70
N SER A 70 -6.15 4.07 -8.15
CA SER A 70 -4.98 3.58 -8.91
C SER A 70 -5.13 2.14 -9.37
N LYS A 71 -6.30 1.83 -9.91
CA LYS A 71 -6.44 0.68 -10.80
C LYS A 71 -5.79 1.07 -12.12
N VAL A 72 -4.48 0.85 -12.24
CA VAL A 72 -3.79 1.08 -13.51
C VAL A 72 -4.18 -0.06 -14.45
N THR A 73 -4.97 0.27 -15.47
CA THR A 73 -5.38 -0.68 -16.50
C THR A 73 -4.49 -0.44 -17.71
N MET A 74 -3.55 -1.35 -17.94
CA MET A 74 -2.74 -1.33 -19.14
C MET A 74 -3.52 -2.02 -20.27
N ARG A 75 -3.43 -1.48 -21.48
CA ARG A 75 -4.03 -2.06 -22.69
C ARG A 75 -2.92 -2.32 -23.70
N GLY A 76 -3.03 -3.43 -24.40
CA GLY A 76 -2.14 -3.81 -25.48
C GLY A 76 -2.87 -4.68 -26.49
N SER A 77 -2.13 -5.26 -27.42
CA SER A 77 -2.69 -5.95 -28.58
C SER A 77 -2.51 -7.45 -28.43
N GLN A 78 -3.60 -8.23 -28.54
CA GLN A 78 -3.48 -9.68 -28.71
C GLN A 78 -2.98 -9.98 -30.12
N GLY A 79 -1.87 -10.70 -30.21
CA GLY A 79 -1.30 -11.21 -31.45
C GLY A 79 -0.84 -12.64 -31.25
N HIS A 80 -0.83 -13.44 -32.32
CA HIS A 80 -0.29 -14.79 -32.24
C HIS A 80 1.23 -14.71 -32.01
N ALA A 81 1.74 -15.45 -31.01
CA ALA A 81 3.11 -15.32 -30.53
C ALA A 81 4.19 -15.63 -31.59
N GLY A 82 3.84 -16.31 -32.69
CA GLY A 82 4.72 -16.62 -33.80
C GLY A 82 4.83 -15.51 -34.87
N PRO A 83 3.74 -15.12 -35.56
CA PRO A 83 3.79 -14.32 -36.78
C PRO A 83 3.91 -12.80 -36.55
N VAL A 84 3.75 -12.30 -35.32
CA VAL A 84 3.90 -10.86 -35.05
C VAL A 84 5.37 -10.52 -34.77
N PRO A 85 6.05 -9.74 -35.64
CA PRO A 85 7.43 -9.29 -35.41
C PRO A 85 7.53 -8.50 -34.10
N MET A 86 8.65 -8.63 -33.38
CA MET A 86 8.85 -7.98 -32.07
C MET A 86 8.62 -6.47 -32.10
N SER A 87 9.02 -5.78 -33.16
CA SER A 87 8.84 -4.32 -33.35
C SER A 87 7.38 -3.88 -33.45
N MET A 88 6.45 -4.80 -33.70
CA MET A 88 5.01 -4.52 -33.85
C MET A 88 4.19 -5.02 -32.66
N ARG A 89 4.83 -5.54 -31.61
CA ARG A 89 4.14 -6.06 -30.43
C ARG A 89 3.79 -4.94 -29.46
N HIS A 90 2.58 -5.03 -28.90
CA HIS A 90 2.16 -4.26 -27.73
C HIS A 90 1.84 -5.24 -26.61
N ASP A 91 2.90 -5.84 -26.04
CA ASP A 91 2.80 -6.86 -24.99
C ASP A 91 2.53 -6.20 -23.63
N LEU A 92 1.39 -6.54 -23.03
CA LEU A 92 1.00 -5.98 -21.73
C LEU A 92 1.87 -6.48 -20.59
N MET A 93 2.37 -7.72 -20.65
CA MET A 93 3.16 -8.30 -19.56
C MET A 93 4.54 -7.65 -19.51
N ALA A 94 5.15 -7.42 -20.68
CA ALA A 94 6.40 -6.66 -20.76
C ALA A 94 6.22 -5.24 -20.21
N ALA A 95 5.17 -4.53 -20.64
CA ALA A 95 4.89 -3.18 -20.17
C ALA A 95 4.63 -3.13 -18.64
N ALA A 96 3.91 -4.11 -18.11
CA ALA A 96 3.66 -4.20 -16.66
C ALA A 96 4.93 -4.49 -15.86
N ALA A 97 5.82 -5.34 -16.37
CA ALA A 97 7.10 -5.62 -15.73
C ALA A 97 7.99 -4.37 -15.68
N GLU A 98 8.09 -3.64 -16.78
CA GLU A 98 8.83 -2.37 -16.85
C GLU A 98 8.27 -1.33 -15.87
N ALA A 99 6.93 -1.21 -15.80
CA ALA A 99 6.28 -0.30 -14.85
C ALA A 99 6.59 -0.65 -13.39
N ILE A 100 6.61 -1.94 -13.04
CA ILE A 100 6.94 -2.40 -11.68
C ILE A 100 8.40 -2.06 -11.34
N VAL A 101 9.34 -2.36 -12.25
CA VAL A 101 10.77 -2.07 -12.04
C VAL A 101 11.01 -0.55 -11.91
N LEU A 102 10.35 0.25 -12.74
CA LEU A 102 10.43 1.71 -12.66
C LEU A 102 9.92 2.24 -11.31
N LEU A 103 8.77 1.74 -10.85
CA LEU A 103 8.19 2.14 -9.57
C LEU A 103 9.08 1.74 -8.40
N GLU A 104 9.66 0.54 -8.43
CA GLU A 104 10.63 0.10 -7.43
C GLU A 104 11.87 1.00 -7.41
N SER A 105 12.40 1.35 -8.59
CA SER A 105 13.54 2.26 -8.72
C SER A 105 13.22 3.65 -8.17
N LEU A 106 12.01 4.16 -8.43
CA LEU A 106 11.56 5.46 -7.93
C LEU A 106 11.48 5.47 -6.40
N CYS A 107 10.99 4.39 -5.78
CA CYS A 107 10.97 4.27 -4.31
C CYS A 107 12.37 4.17 -3.71
N LYS A 108 13.31 3.49 -4.40
CA LYS A 108 14.70 3.35 -3.94
C LYS A 108 15.52 4.64 -4.13
N HIS A 109 15.26 5.38 -5.20
CA HIS A 109 16.04 6.53 -5.63
C HIS A 109 15.15 7.71 -6.04
N PRO A 110 14.30 8.23 -5.14
CA PRO A 110 13.30 9.23 -5.51
C PRO A 110 13.92 10.54 -6.03
N GLN A 111 15.15 10.85 -5.61
CA GLN A 111 15.92 12.02 -6.08
C GLN A 111 16.26 11.98 -7.57
N ASP A 112 16.33 10.79 -8.18
CA ASP A 112 16.71 10.65 -9.59
C ASP A 112 15.52 10.96 -10.53
N PHE A 113 14.30 10.92 -10.00
CA PHE A 113 13.05 11.05 -10.77
C PHE A 113 12.25 12.29 -10.43
N LEU A 114 12.47 12.89 -9.26
CA LEU A 114 11.78 14.08 -8.82
C LEU A 114 12.70 15.28 -8.90
N SER A 115 12.43 16.15 -9.88
CA SER A 115 13.02 17.49 -9.89
C SER A 115 12.31 18.34 -8.85
N PHE A 116 13.09 18.93 -7.95
CA PHE A 116 12.60 19.78 -6.89
C PHE A 116 12.27 21.17 -7.48
N ASP A 117 11.10 21.31 -8.09
CA ASP A 117 10.53 22.65 -8.23
C ASP A 117 10.17 23.13 -6.82
N GLY A 118 10.54 24.35 -6.46
CA GLY A 118 10.44 24.89 -5.08
C GLY A 118 9.05 24.90 -4.44
N GLN A 119 8.06 24.24 -5.05
CA GLN A 119 6.73 23.93 -4.53
C GLN A 119 6.67 22.57 -3.81
N CYS A 120 7.57 21.62 -4.12
CA CYS A 120 7.65 20.34 -3.43
C CYS A 120 8.59 20.47 -2.22
N LYS A 121 8.07 20.31 -0.99
CA LYS A 121 8.89 20.44 0.23
C LYS A 121 9.77 19.20 0.45
N SER A 122 10.88 19.35 1.17
CA SER A 122 11.91 18.29 1.39
C SER A 122 11.35 17.01 2.03
N TYR A 123 10.24 17.13 2.75
CA TYR A 123 9.47 16.04 3.34
C TYR A 123 8.98 15.00 2.30
N SER A 124 8.80 15.38 1.03
CA SER A 124 8.37 14.44 -0.02
C SER A 124 9.43 13.39 -0.33
N LEU A 125 10.72 13.73 -0.30
CA LEU A 125 11.82 12.80 -0.62
C LEU A 125 12.06 11.76 0.49
N GLU A 126 12.08 12.17 1.76
CA GLU A 126 12.24 11.24 2.89
C GLU A 126 11.03 10.31 3.05
N SER A 127 9.82 10.85 2.88
CA SER A 127 8.61 10.04 2.78
C SER A 127 8.74 9.05 1.62
N LEU A 128 9.31 9.48 0.48
CA LEU A 128 9.50 8.62 -0.69
C LEU A 128 10.42 7.42 -0.51
N SER A 129 11.52 7.62 0.21
CA SER A 129 12.48 6.56 0.54
C SER A 129 11.95 5.52 1.52
N THR A 130 10.85 5.80 2.22
CA THR A 130 10.24 4.90 3.21
C THR A 130 9.05 4.11 2.65
N TYR A 131 8.62 4.36 1.40
CA TYR A 131 7.51 3.62 0.80
C TYR A 131 7.91 2.20 0.43
N SER A 132 7.15 1.24 0.94
CA SER A 132 7.08 -0.09 0.36
C SER A 132 5.93 -0.17 -0.64
N PHE A 133 6.25 -0.59 -1.86
CA PHE A 133 5.28 -0.73 -2.93
C PHE A 133 5.00 -2.21 -3.21
N VAL A 134 3.73 -2.61 -3.10
CA VAL A 134 3.34 -4.02 -3.34
C VAL A 134 2.47 -4.07 -4.60
N PRO A 135 3.02 -4.36 -5.79
CA PRO A 135 2.19 -4.47 -6.98
C PRO A 135 1.40 -5.78 -6.96
N LEU A 136 0.07 -5.71 -6.97
CA LEU A 136 -0.77 -6.87 -7.25
C LEU A 136 -1.16 -6.87 -8.73
N VAL A 137 -0.62 -7.82 -9.48
CA VAL A 137 -0.92 -7.98 -10.90
C VAL A 137 -2.06 -9.00 -11.09
N ARG A 138 -3.12 -8.62 -11.80
CA ARG A 138 -4.20 -9.53 -12.23
C ARG A 138 -4.33 -9.52 -13.75
N TYR A 139 -4.42 -10.71 -14.34
CA TYR A 139 -4.63 -10.87 -15.78
C TYR A 139 -6.07 -11.28 -16.07
N ARG A 140 -6.73 -10.60 -17.00
CA ARG A 140 -8.04 -11.02 -17.54
C ARG A 140 -8.21 -10.55 -18.98
N LEU A 141 -8.40 -11.48 -19.91
CA LEU A 141 -8.81 -11.20 -21.31
C LEU A 141 -7.97 -10.10 -22.01
N GLY A 142 -6.64 -10.17 -21.94
CA GLY A 142 -5.76 -9.19 -22.58
C GLY A 142 -5.69 -7.83 -21.86
N GLN A 143 -6.14 -7.76 -20.61
CA GLN A 143 -5.91 -6.64 -19.71
C GLN A 143 -5.05 -7.08 -18.53
N VAL A 144 -4.04 -6.26 -18.21
CA VAL A 144 -3.28 -6.35 -16.96
C VAL A 144 -3.76 -5.25 -16.04
N GLN A 145 -4.17 -5.64 -14.85
CA GLN A 145 -4.50 -4.74 -13.76
C GLN A 145 -3.35 -4.78 -12.76
N VAL A 146 -2.68 -3.65 -12.55
CA VAL A 146 -1.71 -3.49 -11.46
C VAL A 146 -2.37 -2.67 -10.37
N MET A 147 -2.46 -3.22 -9.17
CA MET A 147 -2.93 -2.51 -7.99
C MET A 147 -1.73 -2.06 -7.18
N LEU A 148 -1.69 -0.76 -6.91
CA LEU A 148 -0.59 -0.06 -6.28
C LEU A 148 -0.95 0.20 -4.82
N PHE A 149 -0.06 -0.16 -3.89
CA PHE A 149 -0.20 0.10 -2.46
C PHE A 149 0.92 1.04 -2.04
N GLN A 150 0.58 2.11 -1.32
CA GLN A 150 1.51 3.14 -0.86
C GLN A 150 1.42 3.25 0.67
N ASP A 151 2.53 3.45 1.38
CA ASP A 151 2.62 3.59 2.85
C ASP A 151 3.27 4.95 3.26
N ARG A 152 2.47 6.00 3.57
CA ARG A 152 2.82 7.44 3.76
C ARG A 152 3.63 7.83 4.99
#